data_AF-A0A379VLS9-F1
#
_entry.id   AF-A0A379VLS9-F1
#
_cell.length_a   1.000
_cell.length_b   1.000
_cell.length_c   1.000
_cell.angle_alpha   90.00
_cell.angle_beta   90.00
_cell.angle_gamma   90.00
#
_symmetry.space_group_name_H-M   'P 1'
#
loop_
_entity.id
_entity.type
_entity.pdbx_description
1 polymer ?
#
loop_
_entity_poly.entity_id
_entity_poly.type
_entity_poly.pdbx_seq_one_letter_code
_entity_poly.pdbx_strand_id
1 'polypeptide(L)'
;MLPATKTASGAITTALSELNSSLIWLIVVAFMIARGFIKTGLGRRIALQMIRLLGKRTLGLAYGLAFADLILSPAMPSNTARCGGVIYPIADSLARSFDSHPEDESRSKIGTFLITCIGNVNDVTAALFMTGYTGNLLAVKLAANAGVTLSWGSWFIAALLPCLVSFLIVPLLSTG
;
A
#
# COMPACT_ATOMS: atom_id res chain seq x y z
N MET A 1 -25.30 25.76 9.94
CA MET A 1 -25.85 25.68 11.31
C MET A 1 -26.57 24.35 11.45
N LEU A 2 -25.97 23.36 12.14
CA LEU A 2 -26.63 22.08 12.42
C LEU A 2 -27.59 22.27 13.60
N PRO A 3 -28.84 21.76 13.56
CA PRO A 3 -29.72 21.80 14.71
C PRO A 3 -29.14 20.89 15.80
N ALA A 4 -28.87 21.47 16.97
CA ALA A 4 -28.39 20.74 18.14
C ALA A 4 -29.46 19.71 18.57
N THR A 5 -29.18 18.43 18.39
CA THR A 5 -30.04 17.33 18.86
C THR A 5 -30.07 17.32 20.39
N LYS A 6 -31.22 17.64 20.99
CA LYS A 6 -31.40 17.83 22.44
C LYS A 6 -31.45 16.54 23.28
N THR A 7 -31.05 15.38 22.75
CA THR A 7 -31.07 14.10 23.47
C THR A 7 -29.84 13.24 23.19
N ALA A 8 -29.30 12.58 24.21
CA ALA A 8 -28.13 11.71 24.10
C ALA A 8 -28.32 10.58 23.07
N SER A 9 -29.54 10.03 22.99
CA SER A 9 -29.89 9.02 21.98
C SER A 9 -29.80 9.57 20.55
N GLY A 10 -30.23 10.81 20.28
CA GLY A 10 -30.13 11.44 18.97
C GLY A 10 -28.68 11.70 18.54
N ALA A 11 -27.83 12.10 19.49
CA ALA A 11 -26.40 12.29 19.25
C ALA A 11 -25.69 10.96 18.95
N ILE A 12 -25.99 9.89 19.70
CA ILE A 12 -25.46 8.55 19.46
C ILE A 12 -25.91 8.02 18.10
N THR A 13 -27.19 8.15 17.76
CA THR A 13 -27.72 7.68 16.47
C THR A 13 -27.08 8.42 15.28
N THR A 14 -26.84 9.73 15.44
CA THR A 14 -26.16 10.54 14.42
C THR A 14 -24.67 10.19 14.29
N ALA A 15 -23.98 9.92 15.40
CA ALA A 15 -22.60 9.46 15.38
C ALA A 15 -22.46 8.06 14.75
N LEU A 16 -23.41 7.16 15.02
CA LEU A 16 -23.43 5.80 14.49
C LEU A 16 -23.94 5.72 13.03
N SER A 17 -24.74 6.68 12.56
CA SER A 17 -25.20 6.69 11.16
C SER A 17 -24.05 6.94 10.19
N GLU A 18 -23.01 7.69 10.59
CA GLU A 18 -21.77 7.81 9.82
C GLU A 18 -20.99 6.48 9.70
N LEU A 19 -21.19 5.55 10.64
CA LEU A 19 -20.63 4.20 10.55
C LEU A 19 -21.38 3.31 9.55
N ASN A 20 -22.60 3.69 9.14
CA ASN A 20 -23.39 3.00 8.14
C ASN A 20 -23.12 3.52 6.72
N SER A 21 -21.85 3.77 6.41
CA SER A 21 -21.42 4.20 5.07
C SER A 21 -21.00 3.01 4.23
N SER A 22 -21.43 2.97 2.96
CA SER A 22 -20.97 1.97 1.97
C SER A 22 -19.43 1.88 1.88
N LEU A 23 -18.73 2.96 2.25
CA LEU A 23 -17.28 3.04 2.29
C LEU A 23 -16.68 2.12 3.37
N ILE A 24 -17.32 2.01 4.55
CA ILE A 24 -16.84 1.13 5.63
C ILE A 24 -16.98 -0.33 5.24
N TRP A 25 -18.12 -0.73 4.66
CA TRP A 25 -18.31 -2.09 4.16
C TRP A 25 -17.36 -2.43 3.01
N LEU A 26 -17.05 -1.47 2.13
CA LEU A 26 -16.02 -1.64 1.10
C LEU A 26 -14.65 -1.91 1.71
N ILE A 27 -14.27 -1.18 2.76
CA ILE A 27 -13.02 -1.40 3.51
C ILE A 27 -13.01 -2.81 4.11
N VAL A 28 -14.09 -3.25 4.78
CA VAL A 28 -14.18 -4.58 5.40
C VAL A 28 -13.97 -5.69 4.38
N VAL A 29 -14.68 -5.64 3.24
CA VAL A 29 -14.53 -6.62 2.15
C VAL A 29 -13.10 -6.63 1.61
N ALA A 30 -12.51 -5.45 1.43
CA ALA A 30 -11.15 -5.33 0.91
C ALA A 30 -10.09 -5.89 1.90
N PHE A 31 -10.29 -5.76 3.22
CA PHE A 31 -9.45 -6.45 4.23
C PHE A 31 -9.61 -7.97 4.20
N MET A 32 -10.83 -8.48 3.99
CA MET A 32 -11.07 -9.93 3.84
C MET A 32 -10.35 -10.48 2.60
N ILE A 33 -10.42 -9.76 1.47
CA ILE A 33 -9.68 -10.10 0.25
C ILE A 33 -8.17 -10.13 0.52
N ALA A 34 -7.63 -9.09 1.17
CA ALA A 34 -6.20 -9.04 1.51
C ALA A 34 -5.76 -10.25 2.36
N ARG A 35 -6.54 -10.62 3.38
CA ARG A 35 -6.28 -11.84 4.17
C ARG A 35 -6.35 -13.11 3.34
N GLY A 36 -7.25 -13.17 2.35
CA GLY A 36 -7.31 -14.26 1.37
C GLY A 36 -6.03 -14.38 0.54
N PHE A 37 -5.48 -13.27 0.04
CA PHE A 37 -4.22 -13.26 -0.72
C PHE A 37 -3.03 -13.76 0.11
N ILE A 38 -2.97 -13.35 1.38
CA ILE A 38 -1.91 -13.79 2.30
C ILE A 38 -2.08 -15.29 2.62
N LYS A 39 -3.29 -15.72 3.03
CA LYS A 39 -3.55 -17.11 3.44
C LYS A 39 -3.36 -18.11 2.30
N THR A 40 -3.75 -17.76 1.07
CA THR A 40 -3.57 -18.61 -0.12
C THR A 40 -2.14 -18.59 -0.66
N GLY A 41 -1.34 -17.61 -0.26
CA GLY A 41 0.00 -17.37 -0.79
C GLY A 41 0.03 -16.79 -2.20
N LEU A 42 -1.11 -16.32 -2.74
CA LEU A 42 -1.18 -15.72 -4.08
C LEU A 42 -0.25 -14.51 -4.21
N GLY A 43 -0.23 -13.63 -3.21
CA GLY A 43 0.67 -12.47 -3.20
C GLY A 43 2.14 -12.88 -3.27
N ARG A 44 2.52 -13.92 -2.52
CA ARG A 44 3.87 -14.49 -2.56
C ARG A 44 4.22 -15.06 -3.94
N ARG A 45 3.28 -15.77 -4.57
CA ARG A 45 3.49 -16.31 -5.94
C ARG A 45 3.73 -15.18 -6.94
N ILE A 46 2.91 -14.12 -6.91
CA ILE A 46 3.07 -12.96 -7.79
C ILE A 46 4.45 -12.32 -7.59
N ALA A 47 4.84 -12.08 -6.35
CA ALA A 47 6.14 -11.50 -6.03
C ALA A 47 7.32 -12.37 -6.51
N LEU A 48 7.26 -13.69 -6.30
CA LEU A 48 8.28 -14.61 -6.79
C LEU A 48 8.35 -14.63 -8.33
N GLN A 49 7.22 -14.54 -9.04
CA GLN A 49 7.23 -14.43 -10.50
C GLN A 49 7.91 -13.13 -10.96
N MET A 50 7.63 -11.99 -10.31
CA MET A 50 8.27 -10.72 -10.67
C MET A 50 9.78 -10.74 -10.39
N ILE A 51 10.20 -11.32 -9.27
CA ILE A 51 11.62 -11.54 -8.97
C ILE A 51 12.27 -12.46 -10.01
N ARG A 52 11.59 -13.54 -10.43
CA ARG A 52 12.12 -14.43 -11.46
C ARG A 52 12.31 -13.72 -12.80
N LEU A 53 11.43 -12.77 -13.14
CA LEU A 53 11.50 -12.02 -14.39
C LEU A 53 12.57 -10.91 -14.36
N LEU A 54 12.68 -10.17 -13.24
CA LEU A 54 13.47 -8.93 -13.15
C LEU A 54 14.76 -9.08 -12.31
N GLY A 55 14.84 -10.07 -11.43
CA GLY A 55 15.85 -10.23 -10.37
C GLY A 55 17.25 -10.65 -10.78
N LYS A 56 17.65 -10.42 -12.04
CA LYS A 56 19.01 -10.79 -12.53
C LYS A 56 20.12 -9.95 -11.89
N ARG A 57 19.78 -8.79 -11.30
CA ARG A 57 20.68 -7.84 -10.62
C ARG A 57 19.97 -7.26 -9.39
N THR A 58 20.73 -6.69 -8.45
CA THR A 58 20.21 -6.06 -7.23
C THR A 58 19.10 -5.04 -7.49
N LEU A 59 19.30 -4.11 -8.44
CA LEU A 59 18.28 -3.16 -8.85
C LEU A 59 17.03 -3.85 -9.44
N GLY A 60 17.23 -4.94 -10.16
CA GLY A 60 16.15 -5.75 -10.72
C GLY A 60 15.33 -6.49 -9.66
N LEU A 61 15.95 -6.87 -8.53
CA LEU A 61 15.23 -7.41 -7.37
C LEU A 61 14.32 -6.36 -6.74
N ALA A 62 14.81 -5.13 -6.57
CA ALA A 62 14.01 -4.02 -6.07
C ALA A 62 12.83 -3.70 -7.00
N TYR A 63 13.05 -3.62 -8.32
CA TYR A 63 11.94 -3.47 -9.27
C TYR A 63 10.98 -4.66 -9.25
N GLY A 64 11.47 -5.89 -9.12
CA GLY A 64 10.62 -7.08 -8.99
C GLY A 64 9.67 -6.99 -7.80
N LEU A 65 10.18 -6.59 -6.64
CA LEU A 65 9.36 -6.34 -5.45
C LEU A 65 8.41 -5.15 -5.65
N ALA A 66 8.88 -4.08 -6.30
CA ALA A 66 8.07 -2.89 -6.58
C ALA A 66 6.88 -3.20 -7.49
N PHE A 67 7.08 -3.93 -8.58
CA PHE A 67 6.01 -4.33 -9.48
C PHE A 67 5.03 -5.31 -8.81
N ALA A 68 5.54 -6.21 -7.95
CA ALA A 68 4.68 -7.07 -7.17
C ALA A 68 3.76 -6.25 -6.24
N ASP A 69 4.32 -5.25 -5.55
CA ASP A 69 3.54 -4.35 -4.70
C ASP A 69 2.51 -3.55 -5.49
N LEU A 70 2.88 -3.02 -6.67
CA LEU A 70 1.98 -2.30 -7.57
C LEU A 70 0.78 -3.16 -8.02
N ILE A 71 1.01 -4.42 -8.40
CA ILE A 71 -0.04 -5.36 -8.81
C ILE A 71 -0.97 -5.68 -7.64
N LEU A 72 -0.43 -5.79 -6.43
CA LEU A 72 -1.20 -6.13 -5.24
C LEU A 72 -1.95 -4.93 -4.64
N SER A 73 -1.47 -3.71 -4.87
CA SER A 73 -2.02 -2.48 -4.27
C SER A 73 -3.52 -2.24 -4.48
N PRO A 74 -4.09 -2.41 -5.69
CA PRO A 74 -5.53 -2.19 -5.89
C PRO A 74 -6.40 -3.26 -5.21
N ALA A 75 -5.87 -4.48 -5.02
CA ALA A 75 -6.59 -5.60 -4.41
C ALA A 75 -6.40 -5.69 -2.88
N MET A 76 -5.31 -5.11 -2.35
CA MET A 76 -5.03 -5.06 -0.91
C MET A 76 -5.05 -3.62 -0.41
N PRO A 77 -6.15 -3.19 0.23
CA PRO A 77 -6.31 -1.80 0.68
C PRO A 77 -5.36 -1.42 1.83
N SER A 78 -4.79 -2.42 2.51
CA SER A 78 -3.89 -2.22 3.63
C SER A 78 -2.45 -2.27 3.16
N ASN A 79 -1.83 -1.10 3.11
CA ASN A 79 -0.40 -0.93 2.83
C ASN A 79 0.47 -1.73 3.82
N THR A 80 0.14 -1.76 5.11
CA THR A 80 0.86 -2.52 6.13
C THR A 80 0.73 -4.04 5.92
N ALA A 81 -0.45 -4.55 5.57
CA ALA A 81 -0.65 -5.96 5.28
C ALA A 81 0.08 -6.39 4.00
N ARG A 82 0.12 -5.52 3.00
CA ARG A 82 0.81 -5.78 1.73
C ARG A 82 2.33 -5.77 1.92
N CYS A 83 2.88 -4.68 2.45
CA CYS A 83 4.31 -4.54 2.69
C CYS A 83 4.79 -5.57 3.74
N GLY A 84 4.21 -5.59 4.94
CA GLY A 84 4.67 -6.46 6.02
C GLY A 84 4.30 -7.95 5.85
N GLY A 85 3.14 -8.23 5.25
CA GLY A 85 2.62 -9.60 5.13
C GLY A 85 3.05 -10.34 3.88
N VAL A 86 3.41 -9.62 2.81
CA VAL A 86 3.75 -10.24 1.51
C VAL A 86 5.15 -9.84 1.03
N ILE A 87 5.45 -8.55 0.92
CA ILE A 87 6.68 -8.08 0.27
C ILE A 87 7.90 -8.24 1.20
N TYR A 88 7.77 -7.84 2.47
CA TYR A 88 8.84 -7.84 3.45
C TYR A 88 9.45 -9.22 3.69
N PRO A 89 8.69 -10.31 3.92
CA PRO A 89 9.29 -11.64 4.13
C PRO A 89 10.11 -12.12 2.93
N ILE A 90 9.76 -11.67 1.72
CA ILE A 90 10.48 -12.01 0.50
C ILE A 90 11.75 -11.16 0.40
N ALA A 91 11.67 -9.87 0.69
CA ALA A 91 12.84 -8.98 0.74
C ALA A 91 13.86 -9.41 1.80
N ASP A 92 13.41 -9.77 3.01
CA ASP A 92 14.26 -10.32 4.07
C ASP A 92 14.89 -11.65 3.65
N SER A 93 14.11 -12.55 3.04
CA SER A 93 14.65 -13.81 2.50
C SER A 93 15.71 -13.59 1.41
N LEU A 94 15.55 -12.57 0.56
CA LEU A 94 16.55 -12.19 -0.44
C LEU A 94 17.79 -11.61 0.25
N ALA A 95 17.64 -10.67 1.19
CA ALA A 95 18.76 -10.09 1.92
C ALA A 95 19.62 -11.17 2.59
N ARG A 96 18.98 -12.12 3.28
CA ARG A 96 19.66 -13.26 3.90
C ARG A 96 20.34 -14.19 2.89
N SER A 97 19.77 -14.40 1.69
CA SER A 97 20.44 -15.24 0.68
C SER A 97 21.69 -14.58 0.07
N PHE A 98 21.83 -13.27 0.21
CA PHE A 98 23.04 -12.51 -0.11
C PHE A 98 23.95 -12.26 1.11
N ASP A 99 23.72 -13.00 2.21
CA ASP A 99 24.49 -12.86 3.45
C ASP A 99 24.48 -11.42 4.00
N SER A 100 23.29 -10.80 3.94
CA SER A 100 23.02 -9.48 4.50
C SER A 100 22.03 -9.64 5.65
N HIS A 101 22.53 -9.52 6.87
CA HIS A 101 21.79 -9.73 8.12
C HIS A 101 21.56 -8.41 8.84
N PRO A 102 20.38 -8.21 9.46
CA PRO A 102 20.05 -6.95 10.13
C PRO A 102 20.90 -6.67 11.38
N GLU A 103 21.45 -7.72 12.02
CA GLU A 103 22.12 -7.65 13.33
C GLU A 103 23.59 -7.22 13.26
N ASP A 104 24.18 -7.14 12.07
CA ASP A 104 25.60 -6.84 11.88
C ASP A 104 25.84 -5.80 10.76
N GLU A 105 27.11 -5.51 10.46
CA GLU A 105 27.48 -4.53 9.44
C GLU A 105 27.07 -4.96 8.01
N SER A 106 26.84 -6.25 7.78
CA SER A 106 26.42 -6.80 6.48
C SER A 106 25.03 -6.35 6.05
N ARG A 107 24.21 -5.77 6.96
CA ARG A 107 22.92 -5.13 6.61
C ARG A 107 23.04 -4.13 5.47
N SER A 108 24.17 -3.44 5.39
CA SER A 108 24.45 -2.41 4.37
C SER A 108 24.68 -2.97 2.96
N LYS A 109 24.96 -4.28 2.80
CA LYS A 109 25.22 -4.91 1.49
C LYS A 109 24.02 -4.75 0.53
N ILE A 110 22.88 -5.31 0.92
CA ILE A 110 21.66 -5.30 0.09
C ILE A 110 20.39 -5.19 0.94
N GLY A 111 20.42 -5.62 2.21
CA GLY A 111 19.28 -5.58 3.12
C GLY A 111 18.72 -4.17 3.31
N THR A 112 19.58 -3.22 3.70
CA THR A 112 19.18 -1.81 3.87
C THR A 112 18.59 -1.23 2.59
N PHE A 113 19.22 -1.50 1.43
CA PHE A 113 18.71 -1.06 0.13
C PHE A 113 17.30 -1.60 -0.16
N LEU A 114 17.12 -2.93 -0.08
CA LEU A 114 15.84 -3.56 -0.41
C LEU A 114 14.73 -3.09 0.54
N ILE A 115 14.99 -3.09 1.85
CA ILE A 115 13.98 -2.72 2.85
C ILE A 115 13.58 -1.25 2.74
N THR A 116 14.55 -0.35 2.51
CA THR A 116 14.26 1.08 2.32
C THR A 116 13.49 1.30 1.02
N CYS A 117 13.90 0.65 -0.07
CA CYS A 117 13.25 0.78 -1.36
C CYS A 117 11.80 0.28 -1.32
N ILE A 118 11.51 -0.89 -0.72
CA ILE A 118 10.14 -1.41 -0.66
C ILE A 118 9.24 -0.53 0.20
N GLY A 119 9.78 0.09 1.26
CA GLY A 119 9.02 1.03 2.10
C GLY A 119 8.56 2.24 1.29
N ASN A 120 9.51 2.88 0.61
CA ASN A 120 9.23 4.03 -0.25
C ASN A 120 8.29 3.67 -1.41
N VAL A 121 8.48 2.52 -2.06
CA VAL A 121 7.59 2.07 -3.13
C VAL A 121 6.18 1.80 -2.60
N ASN A 122 6.05 1.19 -1.42
CA ASN A 122 4.75 0.92 -0.82
C ASN A 122 3.97 2.21 -0.56
N ASP A 123 4.64 3.31 -0.18
CA ASP A 123 3.99 4.61 -0.04
C ASP A 123 3.54 5.18 -1.39
N VAL A 124 4.37 5.03 -2.44
CA VAL A 124 4.02 5.47 -3.80
C VAL A 124 2.82 4.69 -4.36
N THR A 125 2.79 3.36 -4.22
CA THR A 125 1.68 2.52 -4.71
C THR A 125 0.43 2.70 -3.85
N ALA A 126 0.58 3.03 -2.57
CA ALA A 126 -0.52 3.35 -1.68
C ALA A 126 -1.16 4.71 -2.02
N ALA A 127 -0.37 5.70 -2.46
CA ALA A 127 -0.88 6.98 -2.95
C ALA A 127 -1.57 6.86 -4.32
N LEU A 128 -1.10 5.96 -5.19
CA LEU A 128 -1.63 5.78 -6.55
C LEU A 128 -3.12 5.38 -6.57
N PHE A 129 -3.52 4.50 -5.64
CA PHE A 129 -4.89 4.01 -5.57
C PHE A 129 -5.64 4.65 -4.40
N MET A 130 -6.84 5.17 -4.66
CA MET A 130 -7.69 5.75 -3.62
C MET A 130 -7.97 4.78 -2.46
N THR A 131 -8.00 3.48 -2.73
CA THR A 131 -8.20 2.42 -1.74
C THR A 131 -6.92 1.87 -1.13
N GLY A 132 -5.74 2.28 -1.62
CA GLY A 132 -4.44 1.72 -1.22
C GLY A 132 -3.95 2.18 0.16
N TYR A 133 -4.57 3.21 0.73
CA TYR A 133 -4.30 3.72 2.07
C TYR A 133 -5.55 4.36 2.69
N THR A 134 -5.78 4.11 3.98
CA THR A 134 -6.91 4.70 4.71
C THR A 134 -6.88 6.23 4.71
N GLY A 135 -5.69 6.84 4.70
CA GLY A 135 -5.57 8.30 4.63
C GLY A 135 -6.14 8.90 3.33
N ASN A 136 -6.11 8.15 2.22
CA ASN A 136 -6.69 8.61 0.95
C ASN A 136 -8.22 8.69 1.05
N LEU A 137 -8.84 7.70 1.69
CA LEU A 137 -10.29 7.69 1.93
C LEU A 137 -10.73 8.83 2.85
N LEU A 138 -9.90 9.15 3.86
CA LEU A 138 -10.11 10.33 4.70
C LEU A 138 -10.00 11.63 3.88
N ALA A 139 -9.00 11.75 3.02
CA ALA A 139 -8.84 12.90 2.14
C ALA A 139 -10.06 13.10 1.21
N VAL A 140 -10.62 12.01 0.66
CA VAL A 140 -11.85 12.07 -0.14
C VAL A 140 -13.05 12.51 0.71
N LYS A 141 -13.20 12.02 1.95
CA LYS A 141 -14.27 12.48 2.85
C LYS A 141 -14.15 13.98 3.16
N LEU A 142 -12.93 14.48 3.39
CA LEU A 142 -12.68 15.90 3.63
C LEU A 142 -12.95 16.76 2.39
N ALA A 143 -12.54 16.29 1.20
CA ALA A 143 -12.84 16.96 -0.06
C ALA A 143 -14.35 17.07 -0.32
N ALA A 144 -15.11 16.01 -0.02
CA ALA A 144 -16.56 16.01 -0.14
C ALA A 144 -17.22 17.06 0.77
N ASN A 145 -16.72 17.25 1.99
CA ASN A 145 -17.18 18.30 2.90
C ASN A 145 -16.91 19.72 2.36
N ALA A 146 -15.89 19.88 1.50
CA ALA A 146 -15.58 21.12 0.80
C ALA A 146 -16.30 21.26 -0.57
N GLY A 147 -17.20 20.33 -0.91
CA GLY A 147 -17.96 20.34 -2.16
C GLY A 147 -17.25 19.71 -3.36
N VAL A 148 -16.10 19.05 -3.15
CA VAL A 148 -15.34 18.37 -4.20
C VAL A 148 -15.56 16.86 -4.12
N THR A 149 -16.20 16.28 -5.13
CA THR A 149 -16.44 14.83 -5.21
C THR A 149 -15.34 14.16 -6.03
N LEU A 150 -14.49 13.38 -5.36
CA LEU A 150 -13.45 12.57 -6.01
C LEU A 150 -13.95 11.14 -6.23
N SER A 151 -13.97 10.71 -7.48
CA SER A 151 -14.18 9.30 -7.84
C SER A 151 -12.85 8.54 -7.85
N TRP A 152 -12.92 7.20 -7.72
CA TRP A 152 -11.74 6.34 -7.80
C TRP A 152 -10.91 6.58 -9.07
N GLY A 153 -11.59 6.73 -10.22
CA GLY A 153 -10.93 6.99 -11.51
C GLY A 153 -10.28 8.38 -11.57
N SER A 154 -10.96 9.41 -11.04
CA SER A 154 -10.39 10.77 -10.99
C SER A 154 -9.14 10.85 -10.11
N TRP A 155 -9.15 10.15 -8.97
CA TRP A 155 -7.98 10.03 -8.10
C TRP A 155 -6.84 9.34 -8.84
N PHE A 156 -7.11 8.19 -9.46
CA PHE A 156 -6.10 7.42 -10.16
C PHE A 156 -5.43 8.23 -11.27
N ILE A 157 -6.21 8.93 -12.10
CA ILE A 157 -5.67 9.77 -13.18
C ILE A 157 -4.82 10.91 -12.61
N ALA A 158 -5.27 11.56 -11.53
CA ALA A 158 -4.54 12.65 -10.89
C ALA A 158 -3.22 12.17 -10.25
N ALA A 159 -3.23 10.99 -9.63
CA ALA A 159 -2.07 10.40 -8.96
C ALA A 159 -1.12 9.69 -9.94
N LEU A 160 -1.58 9.29 -11.12
CA LEU A 160 -0.83 8.43 -12.04
C LEU A 160 0.54 9.01 -12.39
N LEU A 161 0.59 10.25 -12.87
CA LEU A 161 1.84 10.86 -13.31
C LEU A 161 2.87 11.00 -12.17
N PRO A 162 2.57 11.64 -11.01
CA PRO A 162 3.54 11.77 -9.93
C PRO A 162 3.94 10.42 -9.32
N CYS A 163 3.01 9.48 -9.18
CA CYS A 163 3.32 8.14 -8.67
C CYS A 163 4.15 7.33 -9.65
N LEU A 164 3.88 7.38 -10.96
CA LEU A 164 4.67 6.65 -11.96
C LEU A 164 6.11 7.16 -11.99
N VAL A 165 6.30 8.48 -11.97
CA VAL A 165 7.64 9.09 -11.90
C VAL A 165 8.36 8.64 -10.63
N SER A 166 7.71 8.74 -9.48
CA SER A 166 8.28 8.32 -8.19
C SER A 166 8.59 6.81 -8.17
N PHE A 167 7.73 5.99 -8.74
CA PHE A 167 7.89 4.53 -8.80
C PHE A 167 9.12 4.12 -9.61
N LEU A 168 9.41 4.84 -10.69
CA LEU A 168 10.62 4.60 -11.49
C LEU A 168 11.89 5.12 -10.81
N ILE A 169 11.81 6.28 -10.16
CA ILE A 169 12.96 6.97 -9.56
C ILE A 169 13.40 6.34 -8.24
N VAL A 170 12.46 5.93 -7.37
CA VAL A 170 12.76 5.44 -6.01
C VAL A 170 13.75 4.27 -6.01
N PRO A 171 13.57 3.21 -6.81
CA PRO A 171 14.55 2.13 -6.87
C PRO A 171 15.93 2.57 -7.39
N LEU A 172 15.98 3.55 -8.30
CA LEU A 172 17.23 4.10 -8.86
C LEU A 172 18.00 4.96 -7.86
N LEU A 173 17.31 5.77 -7.06
CA LEU A 173 17.95 6.59 -6.04
C LEU A 173 18.35 5.77 -4.82
N SER A 174 17.60 4.71 -4.51
CA SER A 174 17.91 3.86 -3.37
C SER A 174 19.20 3.06 -3.57
N THR A 175 19.68 2.89 -4.81
CA THR A 175 20.95 2.19 -5.12
C THR A 175 22.23 2.99 -4.85
N GLY A 176 22.15 4.17 -4.25
CA GLY A 176 23.30 5.07 -3.97
C GLY A 176 23.81 5.01 -2.54
#